data_AF-A0A9P7C3C4-F1
#
_entry.id   AF-A0A9P7C3C4-F1
#
_cell.length_a   1.000
_cell.length_b   1.000
_cell.length_c   1.000
_cell.angle_alpha   90.00
_cell.angle_beta   90.00
_cell.angle_gamma   90.00
#
_symmetry.space_group_name_H-M   'P 1'
#
loop_
_entity.id
_entity.type
_entity.pdbx_description
1 polymer ?
#
loop_
_entity_poly.entity_id
_entity_poly.type
_entity_poly.pdbx_seq_one_letter_code
_entity_poly.pdbx_strand_id
1 'polypeptide(L)'
;MTLCNMTVEAGARAALIAPDAVPDAYVTAHAQQLRGETLAAARAYWSTLRSDDDAAFHVEHAFDAADIAPFVTWGTSPDQAMPVTGRVPDPQAEPDTRARLALEELKRVGAFKRSALVVVTPTGTGWIDPAAMDAVEYLLHGDVASVAIQYSYLSSPLSLLAQPDCICMA
;
A
#
# COMPACT_ATOMS: atom_id res chain seq x y z
N MET A 1 8.44 0.10 8.53
CA MET A 1 7.08 -0.51 8.52
C MET A 1 6.44 -0.48 7.14
N THR A 2 6.39 0.66 6.43
CA THR A 2 5.73 0.77 5.11
C THR A 2 6.15 -0.31 4.11
N LEU A 3 7.47 -0.55 3.95
CA LEU A 3 7.99 -1.53 2.99
C LEU A 3 7.60 -2.98 3.36
N CYS A 4 7.64 -3.32 4.65
CA CYS A 4 7.18 -4.63 5.15
C CYS A 4 5.67 -4.83 5.04
N ASN A 5 4.87 -3.75 5.05
CA ASN A 5 3.44 -3.84 4.83
C ASN A 5 3.14 -4.19 3.36
N MET A 6 3.92 -3.63 2.44
CA MET A 6 3.77 -3.84 0.99
C MET A 6 4.26 -5.22 0.48
N THR A 7 4.67 -6.12 1.37
CA THR A 7 5.21 -7.42 0.97
C THR A 7 4.14 -8.35 0.42
N VAL A 8 2.90 -8.20 0.88
CA VAL A 8 1.79 -9.05 0.43
C VAL A 8 1.41 -8.74 -1.01
N GLU A 9 1.48 -7.48 -1.41
CA GLU A 9 1.28 -7.00 -2.78
C GLU A 9 2.40 -7.51 -3.71
N ALA A 10 3.61 -7.67 -3.19
CA ALA A 10 4.73 -8.32 -3.89
C ALA A 10 4.64 -9.87 -3.88
N GLY A 11 3.60 -10.46 -3.28
CA GLY A 11 3.42 -11.91 -3.17
C GLY A 11 4.41 -12.60 -2.21
N ALA A 12 5.14 -11.82 -1.39
CA ALA A 12 6.11 -12.36 -0.45
C ALA A 12 5.41 -12.80 0.86
N ARG A 13 5.95 -13.87 1.47
CA ARG A 13 5.44 -14.40 2.75
C ARG A 13 5.86 -13.55 3.95
N ALA A 14 6.98 -12.86 3.84
CA ALA A 14 7.53 -11.98 4.85
C ALA A 14 8.56 -11.03 4.21
N ALA A 15 8.79 -9.87 4.84
CA ALA A 15 10.05 -9.15 4.71
C ALA A 15 10.67 -8.91 6.09
N LEU A 16 11.98 -9.07 6.15
CA LEU A 16 12.79 -8.82 7.32
C LEU A 16 13.78 -7.70 6.99
N ILE A 17 13.92 -6.79 7.93
CA ILE A 17 14.89 -5.69 7.85
C ILE A 17 15.79 -5.86 9.07
N ALA A 18 17.10 -5.96 8.84
CA ALA A 18 18.07 -6.01 9.93
C ALA A 18 17.94 -4.74 10.78
N PRO A 19 17.85 -4.83 12.12
CA PRO A 19 17.75 -3.68 12.97
C PRO A 19 19.03 -2.84 12.91
N ASP A 20 18.85 -1.52 12.87
CA ASP A 20 19.92 -0.53 13.02
C ASP A 20 19.62 0.41 14.21
N ALA A 21 20.28 1.56 14.27
CA ALA A 21 20.08 2.54 15.33
C ALA A 21 18.66 3.16 15.33
N VAL A 22 17.96 3.17 14.20
CA VAL A 22 16.64 3.80 14.05
C VAL A 22 15.55 3.03 14.79
N PRO A 23 15.33 1.71 14.58
CA PRO A 23 14.36 0.96 15.35
C PRO A 23 14.76 0.84 16.83
N ASP A 24 16.05 0.82 17.20
CA ASP A 24 16.47 0.88 18.61
C ASP A 24 15.99 2.17 19.29
N ALA A 25 16.22 3.33 18.65
CA ALA A 25 15.75 4.61 19.16
C ALA A 25 14.22 4.65 19.25
N TYR A 26 13.52 4.17 18.22
CA TYR A 26 12.06 4.09 18.20
C TYR A 26 11.53 3.23 19.35
N VAL A 27 12.05 2.01 19.53
CA VAL A 27 11.61 1.09 20.59
C VAL A 27 11.93 1.66 21.96
N THR A 28 13.14 2.20 22.17
CA THR A 28 13.53 2.81 23.45
C THR A 28 12.61 3.98 23.84
N ALA A 29 12.18 4.79 22.88
CA ALA A 29 11.28 5.92 23.12
C ALA A 29 9.83 5.49 23.44
N HIS A 30 9.34 4.39 22.86
CA HIS A 30 7.92 4.01 22.93
C HIS A 30 7.64 2.81 23.84
N ALA A 31 8.64 2.00 24.18
CA ALA A 31 8.52 0.85 25.07
C ALA A 31 9.18 1.15 26.43
N GLN A 32 8.56 2.01 27.24
CA GLN A 32 9.08 2.46 28.53
C GLN A 32 9.36 1.33 29.53
N GLN A 33 8.71 0.18 29.36
CA GLN A 33 8.96 -1.04 30.12
C GLN A 33 10.33 -1.67 29.83
N LEU A 34 10.91 -1.41 28.66
CA LEU A 34 12.20 -1.92 28.22
C LEU A 34 13.30 -0.94 28.66
N ARG A 35 13.82 -1.13 29.89
CA ARG A 35 14.77 -0.20 30.52
C ARG A 35 15.86 -0.94 31.29
N GLY A 36 16.93 -0.23 31.64
CA GLY A 36 18.04 -0.75 32.42
C GLY A 36 18.68 -1.97 31.75
N GLU A 37 18.91 -3.02 32.53
CA GLU A 37 19.54 -4.26 32.07
C GLU A 37 18.77 -4.95 30.94
N THR A 38 17.42 -4.91 30.96
CA THR A 38 16.59 -5.52 29.92
C THR A 38 16.81 -4.85 28.56
N LEU A 39 16.93 -3.52 28.53
CA LEU A 39 17.24 -2.79 27.30
C LEU A 39 18.66 -3.10 26.81
N ALA A 40 19.63 -3.17 27.72
CA ALA A 40 21.01 -3.52 27.37
C ALA A 40 21.11 -4.94 26.77
N ALA A 41 20.44 -5.92 27.38
CA ALA A 41 20.38 -7.28 26.88
C ALA A 41 19.67 -7.38 25.51
N ALA A 42 18.56 -6.64 25.36
CA ALA A 42 17.83 -6.58 24.09
C ALA A 42 18.69 -5.99 22.96
N ARG A 43 19.41 -4.88 23.22
CA ARG A 43 20.33 -4.27 22.26
C ARG A 43 21.48 -5.20 21.87
N ALA A 44 22.06 -5.90 22.84
CA ALA A 44 23.09 -6.89 22.58
C ALA A 44 22.56 -7.99 21.65
N TYR A 45 21.36 -8.50 21.90
CA TYR A 45 20.73 -9.50 21.04
C TYR A 45 20.36 -8.96 19.65
N TRP A 46 19.71 -7.80 19.55
CA TRP A 46 19.31 -7.23 18.26
C TRP A 46 20.50 -6.96 17.35
N SER A 47 21.67 -6.61 17.92
CA SER A 47 22.90 -6.42 17.15
C SER A 47 23.37 -7.68 16.42
N THR A 48 22.90 -8.87 16.82
CA THR A 48 23.21 -10.14 16.15
C THR A 48 22.20 -10.50 15.06
N LEU A 49 21.10 -9.77 14.92
CA LEU A 49 20.03 -10.09 13.97
C LEU A 49 20.39 -9.58 12.57
N ARG A 50 21.18 -10.35 11.83
CA ARG A 50 21.48 -10.10 10.42
C ARG A 50 21.63 -11.43 9.69
N SER A 51 21.59 -11.38 8.37
CA SER A 51 21.97 -12.54 7.57
C SER A 51 23.40 -12.97 7.87
N ASP A 52 23.65 -14.27 7.88
CA ASP A 52 24.98 -14.83 8.01
C ASP A 52 25.87 -14.38 6.83
N ASP A 53 27.18 -14.28 7.05
CA ASP A 53 28.10 -13.77 6.03
C ASP A 53 28.21 -14.71 4.80
N ASP A 54 27.79 -15.97 4.93
CA ASP A 54 27.73 -16.99 3.87
C ASP A 54 26.29 -17.32 3.42
N ALA A 55 25.31 -16.49 3.78
CA ALA A 55 23.92 -16.68 3.37
C ALA A 55 23.78 -16.63 1.84
N ALA A 56 23.21 -17.70 1.27
CA ALA A 56 22.94 -17.78 -0.17
C ALA A 56 21.51 -17.30 -0.49
N PHE A 57 21.39 -16.24 -1.28
CA PHE A 57 20.12 -15.75 -1.80
C PHE A 57 19.90 -16.29 -3.21
N HIS A 58 18.67 -16.73 -3.50
CA HIS A 58 18.32 -17.23 -4.84
C HIS A 58 18.37 -16.13 -5.90
N VAL A 59 17.98 -14.91 -5.51
CA VAL A 59 17.99 -13.71 -6.35
C VAL A 59 18.35 -12.53 -5.47
N GLU A 60 19.24 -11.68 -5.96
CA GLU A 60 19.63 -10.43 -5.31
C GLU A 60 19.35 -9.26 -6.24
N HIS A 61 18.78 -8.19 -5.67
CA HIS A 61 18.53 -6.93 -6.36
C HIS A 61 19.13 -5.80 -5.54
N ALA A 62 19.91 -4.93 -6.21
CA ALA A 62 20.48 -3.74 -5.61
C ALA A 62 19.86 -2.50 -6.26
N PHE A 63 19.44 -1.56 -5.42
CA PHE A 63 18.81 -0.31 -5.84
C PHE A 63 19.53 0.85 -5.15
N ASP A 64 19.89 1.90 -5.91
CA ASP A 64 20.29 3.17 -5.32
C ASP A 64 19.02 3.94 -4.95
N ALA A 65 18.86 4.29 -3.67
CA ALA A 65 17.71 5.05 -3.20
C ALA A 65 17.65 6.45 -3.83
N ALA A 66 18.79 7.02 -4.24
CA ALA A 66 18.86 8.32 -4.90
C ALA A 66 18.21 8.32 -6.30
N ASP A 67 18.16 7.16 -6.96
CA ASP A 67 17.57 7.00 -8.30
C ASP A 67 16.05 6.77 -8.24
N ILE A 68 15.49 6.54 -7.05
CA ILE A 68 14.06 6.30 -6.87
C ILE A 68 13.32 7.64 -6.84
N ALA A 69 12.78 8.04 -7.99
CA ALA A 69 11.83 9.14 -8.07
C ALA A 69 10.57 8.85 -7.23
N PRO A 70 9.77 9.85 -6.84
CA PRO A 70 8.45 9.60 -6.26
C PRO A 70 7.55 8.86 -7.27
N PHE A 71 6.78 7.86 -6.81
CA PHE A 71 5.85 7.09 -7.64
C PHE A 71 4.39 7.39 -7.28
N VAL A 72 3.52 7.20 -8.27
CA VAL A 72 2.07 7.15 -8.10
C VAL A 72 1.54 5.85 -8.70
N THR A 73 0.66 5.17 -7.97
CA THR A 73 -0.12 4.06 -8.50
C THR A 73 -1.32 4.65 -9.25
N TRP A 74 -1.44 4.32 -10.54
CA TRP A 74 -2.41 4.97 -11.44
C TRP A 74 -3.49 4.02 -11.95
N GLY A 75 -3.34 2.72 -11.73
CA GLY A 75 -4.23 1.68 -12.23
C GLY A 75 -5.06 0.97 -11.16
N THR A 76 -5.49 -0.24 -11.49
CA THR A 76 -6.33 -1.13 -10.67
C THR A 76 -5.51 -2.08 -9.80
N SER A 77 -4.21 -2.17 -10.04
CA SER A 77 -3.30 -3.06 -9.34
C SER A 77 -2.09 -2.30 -8.78
N PRO A 78 -1.55 -2.67 -7.60
CA PRO A 78 -0.39 -1.99 -6.99
C PRO A 78 0.86 -1.98 -7.88
N ASP A 79 1.02 -2.96 -8.77
CA ASP A 79 2.11 -3.03 -9.75
C ASP A 79 1.98 -2.00 -10.89
N GLN A 80 0.80 -1.40 -11.05
CA GLN A 80 0.56 -0.29 -11.99
C GLN A 80 0.96 1.04 -11.34
N ALA A 81 2.24 1.17 -11.04
CA ALA A 81 2.87 2.38 -10.53
C ALA A 81 3.84 2.98 -11.56
N MET A 82 3.95 4.30 -11.56
CA MET A 82 4.94 5.01 -12.37
C MET A 82 5.54 6.20 -11.62
N PRO A 83 6.75 6.66 -11.99
CA PRO A 83 7.29 7.90 -11.48
C PRO A 83 6.32 9.05 -11.74
N VAL A 84 6.25 10.02 -10.83
CA VAL A 84 5.45 11.26 -11.02
C VAL A 84 5.90 12.08 -12.23
N THR A 85 7.12 11.84 -12.71
CA THR A 85 7.68 12.40 -13.95
C THR A 85 7.33 11.58 -15.20
N GLY A 86 6.65 10.45 -15.04
CA GLY A 86 6.21 9.56 -16.11
C GLY A 86 5.07 10.14 -16.95
N ARG A 87 4.79 9.46 -18.08
CA ARG A 87 3.68 9.82 -18.97
C ARG A 87 2.47 8.94 -18.67
N VAL A 88 1.31 9.57 -18.50
CA VAL A 88 0.02 8.86 -18.35
C VAL A 88 -0.18 7.90 -19.54
N PRO A 89 -0.49 6.60 -19.30
CA PRO A 89 -0.61 5.61 -20.36
C PRO A 89 -1.81 5.89 -21.26
N ASP A 90 -1.73 5.47 -22.53
CA ASP A 90 -2.86 5.59 -23.45
C ASP A 90 -3.97 4.60 -23.03
N PRO A 91 -5.18 5.09 -22.74
CA PRO A 91 -6.35 4.28 -22.43
C PRO A 91 -6.67 3.16 -23.42
N GLN A 92 -6.38 3.39 -24.70
CA GLN A 92 -6.66 2.44 -25.78
C GLN A 92 -5.60 1.35 -25.88
N ALA A 93 -4.48 1.51 -25.17
CA ALA A 93 -3.42 0.52 -25.06
C ALA A 93 -3.53 -0.34 -23.78
N GLU A 94 -4.56 -0.13 -22.95
CA GLU A 94 -4.75 -0.84 -21.69
C GLU A 94 -5.49 -2.18 -21.89
N PRO A 95 -4.84 -3.34 -21.65
CA PRO A 95 -5.49 -4.64 -21.80
C PRO A 95 -6.52 -4.94 -20.71
N ASP A 96 -6.46 -4.28 -19.54
CA ASP A 96 -7.46 -4.48 -18.48
C ASP A 96 -8.78 -3.76 -18.79
N THR A 97 -9.81 -4.56 -19.08
CA THR A 97 -11.18 -4.10 -19.36
C THR A 97 -11.78 -3.27 -18.21
N ARG A 98 -11.43 -3.54 -16.95
CA ARG A 98 -11.92 -2.77 -15.80
C ARG A 98 -11.29 -1.39 -15.74
N ALA A 99 -9.99 -1.30 -15.96
CA ALA A 99 -9.27 -0.02 -16.02
C ALA A 99 -9.82 0.86 -17.15
N ARG A 100 -10.09 0.27 -18.32
CA ARG A 100 -10.72 0.97 -19.45
C ARG A 100 -12.12 1.51 -19.11
N LEU A 101 -12.99 0.69 -18.53
CA LEU A 101 -14.36 1.09 -18.15
C LEU A 101 -14.34 2.22 -17.10
N ALA A 102 -13.51 2.10 -16.08
CA ALA A 102 -13.37 3.12 -15.05
C ALA A 102 -12.96 4.47 -15.64
N LEU A 103 -12.01 4.45 -16.57
CA LEU A 103 -11.56 5.65 -17.23
C LEU A 103 -12.61 6.25 -18.18
N GLU A 104 -13.35 5.43 -18.92
CA GLU A 104 -14.47 5.89 -19.75
C GLU A 104 -15.52 6.62 -18.89
N GLU A 105 -15.86 6.07 -17.72
CA GLU A 105 -16.77 6.70 -16.77
C GLU A 105 -16.21 8.00 -16.18
N LEU A 106 -14.93 8.04 -15.79
CA LEU A 106 -14.28 9.26 -15.33
C LEU A 106 -14.34 10.39 -16.37
N LYS A 107 -14.13 10.05 -17.65
CA LYS A 107 -14.30 11.02 -18.75
C LYS A 107 -15.75 11.47 -18.89
N ARG A 108 -16.71 10.54 -18.83
CA ARG A 108 -18.15 10.81 -18.98
C ARG A 108 -18.67 11.78 -17.92
N VAL A 109 -18.23 11.64 -16.66
CA VAL A 109 -18.65 12.52 -15.56
C VAL A 109 -17.83 13.81 -15.45
N GLY A 110 -16.86 14.01 -16.34
CA GLY A 110 -15.97 15.17 -16.30
C GLY A 110 -15.06 15.20 -15.07
N ALA A 111 -14.66 14.03 -14.56
CA ALA A 111 -13.84 13.90 -13.37
C ALA A 111 -12.53 14.69 -13.43
N PHE A 112 -11.92 14.77 -14.62
CA PHE A 112 -10.68 15.52 -14.88
C PHE A 112 -10.84 17.06 -14.80
N LYS A 113 -12.05 17.56 -14.55
CA LYS A 113 -12.30 18.99 -14.26
C LYS A 113 -12.24 19.31 -12.76
N ARG A 114 -12.18 18.28 -11.90
CA ARG A 114 -12.09 18.43 -10.44
C ARG A 114 -10.66 18.69 -10.01
N SER A 115 -10.47 19.37 -8.88
CA SER A 115 -9.14 19.58 -8.31
C SER A 115 -8.48 18.30 -7.81
N ALA A 116 -9.27 17.27 -7.46
CA ALA A 116 -8.73 15.95 -7.12
C ALA A 116 -9.51 14.80 -7.74
N LEU A 117 -8.76 13.74 -8.07
CA LEU A 117 -9.27 12.46 -8.50
C LEU A 117 -8.83 11.38 -7.50
N VAL A 118 -9.78 10.60 -7.00
CA VAL A 118 -9.54 9.51 -6.04
C VAL A 118 -9.86 8.19 -6.72
N VAL A 119 -8.83 7.36 -6.90
CA VAL A 119 -9.00 5.99 -7.39
C VAL A 119 -9.01 5.06 -6.18
N VAL A 120 -10.13 4.39 -5.96
CA VAL A 120 -10.33 3.46 -4.84
C VAL A 120 -10.28 2.04 -5.38
N THR A 121 -9.47 1.18 -4.77
CA THR A 121 -9.31 -0.22 -5.19
C THR A 121 -9.82 -1.18 -4.12
N PRO A 122 -11.15 -1.34 -3.96
CA PRO A 122 -11.70 -2.20 -2.91
C PRO A 122 -11.57 -3.70 -3.24
N THR A 123 -11.54 -4.53 -2.19
CA THR A 123 -11.71 -6.00 -2.27
C THR A 123 -13.16 -6.41 -2.03
N GLY A 124 -13.53 -7.67 -2.28
CA GLY A 124 -14.81 -8.23 -1.84
C GLY A 124 -15.97 -7.65 -2.64
N THR A 125 -16.98 -7.03 -2.02
CA THR A 125 -18.16 -6.48 -2.73
C THR A 125 -17.94 -5.11 -3.38
N GLY A 126 -16.74 -4.54 -3.24
CA GLY A 126 -16.46 -3.19 -3.70
C GLY A 126 -16.86 -2.08 -2.72
N TRP A 127 -17.08 -2.44 -1.45
CA TRP A 127 -17.47 -1.49 -0.41
C TRP A 127 -16.36 -0.47 -0.13
N ILE A 128 -16.74 0.78 0.08
CA ILE A 128 -15.87 1.90 0.41
C ILE A 128 -16.38 2.50 1.71
N ASP A 129 -15.46 2.81 2.63
CA ASP A 129 -15.79 3.46 3.89
C ASP A 129 -16.36 4.88 3.66
N PRO A 130 -17.64 5.13 3.97
CA PRO A 130 -18.24 6.45 3.82
C PRO A 130 -17.50 7.51 4.64
N ALA A 131 -16.99 7.16 5.82
CA ALA A 131 -16.27 8.12 6.67
C ALA A 131 -14.97 8.61 6.02
N ALA A 132 -14.29 7.73 5.28
CA ALA A 132 -13.10 8.09 4.52
C ALA A 132 -13.44 9.00 3.33
N MET A 133 -14.54 8.72 2.63
CA MET A 133 -14.99 9.55 1.49
C MET A 133 -15.53 10.90 1.94
N ASP A 134 -16.32 10.95 3.00
CA ASP A 134 -16.89 12.18 3.57
C ASP A 134 -15.77 13.15 4.00
N ALA A 135 -14.69 12.64 4.59
CA ALA A 135 -13.55 13.45 4.97
C ALA A 135 -12.86 14.09 3.75
N VAL A 136 -12.68 13.32 2.68
CA VAL A 136 -12.06 13.81 1.43
C VAL A 136 -12.97 14.84 0.75
N GLU A 137 -14.27 14.56 0.66
CA GLU A 137 -15.25 15.49 0.12
C GLU A 137 -15.32 16.78 0.93
N TYR A 138 -15.26 16.69 2.26
CA TYR A 138 -15.26 17.86 3.14
C TYR A 138 -14.02 18.73 2.92
N LEU A 139 -12.82 18.14 2.92
CA LEU A 139 -11.56 18.86 2.74
C LEU A 139 -11.49 19.55 1.37
N LEU A 140 -12.01 18.88 0.34
CA LEU A 140 -12.00 19.38 -1.03
C LEU A 140 -13.26 20.17 -1.40
N HIS A 141 -14.13 20.45 -0.42
CA HIS A 141 -15.37 21.21 -0.63
C HIS A 141 -16.25 20.63 -1.75
N GLY A 142 -16.26 19.31 -1.89
CA GLY A 142 -16.95 18.57 -2.94
C GLY A 142 -16.29 18.64 -4.33
N ASP A 143 -15.14 19.29 -4.47
CA ASP A 143 -14.37 19.36 -5.72
C ASP A 143 -13.47 18.13 -5.91
N VAL A 144 -14.06 16.96 -5.78
CA VAL A 144 -13.41 15.66 -5.96
C VAL A 144 -14.25 14.79 -6.87
N ALA A 145 -13.59 13.95 -7.66
CA ALA A 145 -14.22 12.81 -8.33
C ALA A 145 -13.59 11.54 -7.79
N SER A 146 -14.41 10.52 -7.52
CA SER A 146 -13.93 9.20 -7.13
C SER A 146 -14.37 8.13 -8.13
N VAL A 147 -13.54 7.10 -8.29
CA VAL A 147 -13.91 5.87 -8.99
C VAL A 147 -13.46 4.68 -8.17
N ALA A 148 -14.32 3.68 -8.07
CA ALA A 148 -14.02 2.44 -7.39
C ALA A 148 -13.81 1.32 -8.40
N ILE A 149 -12.69 0.61 -8.30
CA ILE A 149 -12.37 -0.49 -9.20
C ILE A 149 -11.96 -1.69 -8.35
N GLN A 150 -12.81 -2.70 -8.34
CA GLN A 150 -12.59 -3.93 -7.58
C GLN A 150 -11.38 -4.68 -8.13
N TYR A 151 -10.32 -4.83 -7.33
CA TYR A 151 -9.10 -5.52 -7.76
C TYR A 151 -9.14 -7.02 -7.44
N SER A 152 -9.95 -7.44 -6.45
CA SER A 152 -10.12 -8.84 -6.07
C SER A 152 -11.55 -9.14 -5.62
N TYR A 153 -12.09 -10.26 -6.10
CA TYR A 153 -13.37 -10.83 -5.65
C TYR A 153 -13.27 -11.47 -4.27
N LEU A 154 -12.06 -11.84 -3.83
CA LEU A 154 -11.87 -12.46 -2.52
C LEU A 154 -11.86 -11.36 -1.46
N SER A 155 -12.76 -11.48 -0.48
CA SER A 155 -12.77 -10.64 0.70
C SER A 155 -11.45 -10.77 1.46
N SER A 156 -10.90 -9.64 1.91
CA SER A 156 -9.74 -9.65 2.80
C SER A 156 -10.06 -10.48 4.06
N PRO A 157 -9.11 -11.27 4.60
CA PRO A 157 -9.28 -11.95 5.88
C PRO A 157 -9.68 -11.02 7.03
N LEU A 158 -9.34 -9.73 6.94
CA LEU A 158 -9.75 -8.71 7.91
C LEU A 158 -11.24 -8.34 7.79
N SER A 159 -11.84 -8.42 6.60
CA SER A 159 -13.28 -8.19 6.39
C SER A 159 -14.13 -9.27 7.07
N LEU A 160 -13.63 -10.51 7.16
CA LEU A 160 -14.27 -11.61 7.91
C LEU A 160 -14.36 -11.31 9.42
N LEU A 161 -13.41 -10.55 9.97
CA LEU A 161 -13.36 -10.21 11.40
C LEU A 161 -14.16 -8.95 11.73
N ALA A 162 -14.21 -7.98 10.81
CA ALA A 162 -14.88 -6.70 11.04
C ALA A 162 -16.37 -6.71 10.67
N GLN A 163 -16.77 -7.53 9.69
CA GLN A 163 -18.13 -7.52 9.13
C GLN A 163 -18.58 -8.94 8.71
N PRO A 164 -18.86 -9.83 9.67
CA PRO A 164 -19.27 -11.21 9.39
C PRO A 164 -20.60 -11.30 8.62
N ASP A 165 -21.48 -10.30 8.75
CA ASP A 165 -22.83 -10.32 8.17
C ASP A 165 -22.89 -9.89 6.70
N CYS A 166 -21.80 -9.34 6.14
CA CYS A 166 -21.77 -8.84 4.76
C CYS A 166 -21.36 -9.90 3.73
N ILE A 167 -21.23 -11.17 4.14
CA ILE A 167 -20.82 -12.28 3.29
C ILE A 167 -22.04 -13.17 3.01
N CYS A 168 -22.77 -12.87 1.93
CA CYS A 168 -23.66 -13.87 1.35
C CYS A 168 -22.80 -14.99 0.75
N MET A 169 -22.71 -16.12 1.46
CA MET A 169 -22.35 -17.39 0.84
C MET A 169 -23.39 -17.70 -0.25
N ALA A 170 -22.94 -17.76 -1.50
CA ALA A 170 -23.64 -18.49 -2.55
C ALA A 170 -23.43 -19.99 -2.36
#